data_AF-A0A9D5BY34-F1
#
_entry.id   AF-A0A9D5BY34-F1
#
_cell.length_a   1.000
_cell.length_b   1.000
_cell.length_c   1.000
_cell.angle_alpha   90.00
_cell.angle_beta   90.00
_cell.angle_gamma   90.00
#
_symmetry.space_group_name_H-M   'P 1'
#
loop_
_entity.id
_entity.type
_entity.pdbx_description
1 polymer ?
#
loop_
_entity_poly.entity_id
_entity_poly.type
_entity_poly.pdbx_seq_one_letter_code
_entity_poly.pdbx_strand_id
1 'polypeptide(L)'
;MKPQKNIGLISVFSGLLLFLFFVLLSDPLSFQVSIDAAATSLVRDLIAERQIESKNRNLTTMERNQVCDFSSRRTDVCEINGDVRIHGNSSTIQFITANSLSEEDHSWRIKPHPRKGDKIGIEVQFLIVDMKQWWFSKYRLILNQLTNYKIIDLDKENRVLCYPKATIGLEFHVEMSIDPSRTPKNRCSMEDFARMLRSSYSLEREMAIRLEENIVKKPRLMIIARKWSRSFTNIGEIVRMAEGLGFEAVVAECDVKSNLTEFAKTMNSFDVLMGVHGAGLTNLVFLPSNAIVIQVVPLGGLGGLSWEDFGRPSIDMKLRYLQYEISEDESTLIEEYPKDHPVFKDPSSIKKQGWLSLREIYLIKQNVKLDVKRFKGVLLKALELLHDH
;
A
#
# COMPACT_ATOMS: atom_id res chain seq x y z
N MET A 1 -9.38 -10.07 38.78
CA MET A 1 -9.36 -10.20 37.30
C MET A 1 -8.26 -11.20 36.95
N LYS A 2 -8.54 -12.22 36.12
CA LYS A 2 -7.51 -13.17 35.66
C LYS A 2 -6.76 -12.54 34.47
N PRO A 3 -5.42 -12.46 34.47
CA PRO A 3 -4.66 -11.97 33.32
C PRO A 3 -4.86 -12.90 32.12
N GLN A 4 -5.07 -12.33 30.93
CA GLN A 4 -4.99 -13.09 29.68
C GLN A 4 -3.52 -13.49 29.45
N LYS A 5 -3.25 -14.79 29.24
CA LYS A 5 -1.89 -15.33 29.12
C LYS A 5 -1.23 -14.85 27.81
N ASN A 6 -0.03 -14.27 27.89
CA ASN A 6 0.96 -14.06 26.81
C ASN A 6 0.44 -13.62 25.43
N ILE A 7 -0.54 -12.71 25.36
CA ILE A 7 -1.03 -12.13 24.11
C ILE A 7 -0.28 -10.83 23.83
N GLY A 8 0.37 -10.72 22.67
CA GLY A 8 0.88 -9.44 22.16
C GLY A 8 -0.25 -8.61 21.55
N LEU A 9 -0.16 -7.28 21.60
CA LEU A 9 -1.22 -6.41 21.11
C LEU A 9 -0.69 -5.49 20.01
N ILE A 10 -1.47 -5.31 18.94
CA ILE A 10 -1.25 -4.27 17.93
C ILE A 10 -2.53 -3.42 17.81
N SER A 11 -2.42 -2.11 18.06
CA SER A 11 -3.49 -1.15 17.81
C SER A 11 -3.46 -0.70 16.34
N VAL A 12 -4.55 -0.94 15.61
CA VAL A 12 -4.70 -0.50 14.21
C VAL A 12 -5.73 0.61 14.18
N PHE A 13 -5.31 1.82 13.82
CA PHE A 13 -6.23 2.94 13.66
C PHE A 13 -6.72 2.99 12.21
N SER A 14 -8.02 2.98 12.01
CA SER A 14 -8.60 3.44 10.75
C SER A 14 -8.68 4.97 10.78
N GLY A 15 -7.73 5.64 10.13
CA GLY A 15 -7.69 7.09 10.07
C GLY A 15 -8.93 7.70 9.42
N LEU A 16 -9.69 8.50 10.19
CA LEU A 16 -10.83 9.27 9.68
C LEU A 16 -10.62 10.80 9.69
N LEU A 17 -9.69 11.34 10.47
CA LEU A 17 -9.57 12.80 10.57
C LEU A 17 -8.83 13.46 9.39
N LEU A 18 -8.03 12.70 8.64
CA LEU A 18 -7.55 13.08 7.30
C LEU A 18 -8.48 12.60 6.18
N PHE A 19 -9.31 11.60 6.49
CA PHE A 19 -10.31 11.06 5.57
C PHE A 19 -11.42 12.09 5.29
N LEU A 20 -11.88 12.83 6.30
CA LEU A 20 -12.95 13.83 6.13
C LEU A 20 -12.51 15.07 5.34
N PHE A 21 -11.23 15.47 5.37
CA PHE A 21 -10.74 16.58 4.54
C PHE A 21 -10.52 16.16 3.07
N PHE A 22 -10.25 14.88 2.81
CA PHE A 22 -10.11 14.33 1.46
C PHE A 22 -11.46 13.94 0.82
N VAL A 23 -12.43 13.49 1.62
CA VAL A 23 -13.76 13.08 1.16
C VAL A 23 -14.64 14.26 0.71
N LEU A 24 -14.40 15.47 1.20
CA LEU A 24 -15.21 16.65 0.83
C LEU A 24 -14.72 17.38 -0.43
N LEU A 25 -13.55 17.02 -0.99
CA LEU A 25 -12.97 17.67 -2.18
C LEU A 25 -12.54 16.68 -3.28
N SER A 26 -12.90 15.40 -3.17
CA SER A 26 -12.65 14.40 -4.21
C SER A 26 -13.89 13.52 -4.37
N ASP A 27 -14.47 13.53 -5.57
CA ASP A 27 -15.72 12.84 -5.93
C ASP A 27 -15.86 11.41 -5.34
N PRO A 28 -17.08 11.02 -4.92
CA PRO A 28 -17.29 9.88 -4.05
C PRO A 28 -17.42 8.60 -4.87
N LEU A 29 -16.32 7.96 -5.33
CA LEU A 29 -16.43 6.58 -5.88
C LEU A 29 -15.13 5.76 -5.97
N SER A 30 -13.98 6.18 -5.40
CA SER A 30 -12.75 5.38 -5.45
C SER A 30 -12.01 5.32 -4.12
N PHE A 31 -12.27 4.28 -3.32
CA PHE A 31 -11.46 3.95 -2.14
C PHE A 31 -10.17 3.29 -2.61
N GLN A 32 -9.17 4.13 -2.88
CA GLN A 32 -7.83 3.74 -3.27
C GLN A 32 -7.01 3.37 -2.04
N VAL A 33 -6.66 2.10 -1.89
CA VAL A 33 -5.48 1.72 -1.09
C VAL A 33 -4.28 1.88 -2.02
N SER A 34 -3.37 2.79 -1.64
CA SER A 34 -2.19 3.27 -2.37
C SER A 34 -2.44 4.22 -3.54
N ILE A 35 -2.50 5.50 -3.19
CA ILE A 35 -1.57 6.50 -3.76
C ILE A 35 -0.95 7.34 -2.64
N ASP A 36 -1.59 7.42 -1.48
CA ASP A 36 -1.08 8.26 -0.40
C ASP A 36 0.13 7.70 0.38
N ALA A 37 0.57 6.46 0.11
CA ALA A 37 1.81 5.95 0.72
C ALA A 37 3.05 6.64 0.11
N ALA A 38 3.10 6.69 -1.23
CA ALA A 38 4.11 7.39 -2.03
C ALA A 38 4.12 8.91 -1.78
N ALA A 39 2.92 9.50 -1.63
CA ALA A 39 2.73 10.91 -1.32
C ALA A 39 3.51 11.35 -0.07
N THR A 40 3.52 10.51 0.98
CA THR A 40 4.21 10.82 2.23
C THR A 40 5.72 10.92 2.09
N SER A 41 6.33 10.25 1.09
CA SER A 41 7.76 10.41 0.75
C SER A 41 8.03 11.79 0.15
N LEU A 42 7.22 12.22 -0.82
CA LEU A 42 7.49 13.44 -1.58
C LEU A 42 7.10 14.74 -0.89
N VAL A 43 6.12 14.73 0.02
CA VAL A 43 5.68 15.94 0.73
C VAL A 43 6.82 16.60 1.52
N ARG A 44 7.88 15.86 1.92
CA ARG A 44 8.92 16.42 2.81
C ARG A 44 10.36 16.36 2.34
N ASP A 45 10.67 15.84 1.15
CA ASP A 45 11.97 16.17 0.53
C ASP A 45 12.06 17.65 0.13
N LEU A 46 10.95 18.39 0.24
CA LEU A 46 10.84 19.82 -0.06
C LEU A 46 10.60 20.71 1.17
N ILE A 47 10.46 20.12 2.37
CA ILE A 47 10.30 20.85 3.63
C ILE A 47 11.33 20.34 4.65
N ALA A 48 12.61 20.40 4.26
CA ALA A 48 13.72 20.14 5.15
C ALA A 48 14.43 21.46 5.48
N GLU A 49 13.80 22.29 6.33
CA GLU A 49 14.50 23.32 7.11
C GLU A 49 13.65 23.76 8.30
N ARG A 50 13.92 23.20 9.50
CA ARG A 50 14.09 23.89 10.80
C ARG A 50 13.90 22.96 12.01
N GLN A 51 15.02 22.80 12.72
CA GLN A 51 15.26 22.54 14.15
C GLN A 51 14.21 21.82 15.00
N ILE A 52 14.62 20.69 15.62
CA ILE A 52 14.56 20.51 17.09
C ILE A 52 15.86 19.81 17.55
N GLU A 53 16.54 20.42 18.52
CA GLU A 53 17.77 19.94 19.17
C GLU A 53 17.57 18.56 19.84
N SER A 54 18.35 17.57 19.45
CA SER A 54 18.50 16.32 20.21
C SER A 54 19.57 16.51 21.29
N LYS A 55 19.14 16.63 22.55
CA LYS A 55 20.06 16.58 23.69
C LYS A 55 20.49 15.12 23.88
N ASN A 56 21.70 14.80 23.42
CA ASN A 56 22.37 13.52 23.67
C ASN A 56 22.52 13.30 25.17
N ARG A 57 21.88 12.26 25.70
CA ARG A 57 22.33 11.59 26.94
C ARG A 57 22.49 10.11 26.64
N ASN A 58 23.75 9.67 26.67
CA ASN A 58 24.11 8.26 26.75
C ASN A 58 23.40 7.67 27.98
N LEU A 59 22.44 6.76 27.76
CA LEU A 59 21.86 5.96 28.82
C LEU A 59 22.27 4.50 28.62
N THR A 60 23.11 4.06 29.55
CA THR A 60 23.38 2.67 29.89
C THR A 60 22.07 1.92 30.16
N THR A 61 22.06 0.66 29.75
CA THR A 61 20.98 -0.33 29.81
C THR A 61 20.37 -0.50 31.21
N MET A 62 19.21 0.14 31.45
CA MET A 62 18.17 -0.34 32.36
C MET A 62 17.00 -0.84 31.50
N GLU A 63 16.44 -2.01 31.81
CA GLU A 63 15.22 -2.52 31.16
C GLU A 63 14.09 -1.50 31.32
N ARG A 64 13.87 -0.68 30.28
CA ARG A 64 12.73 0.22 30.24
C ARG A 64 11.49 -0.60 29.91
N ASN A 65 10.50 -0.53 30.79
CA ASN A 65 9.15 -1.06 30.56
C ASN A 65 8.42 -0.39 29.38
N GLN A 66 8.98 0.68 28.81
CA GLN A 66 8.44 1.36 27.65
C GLN A 66 9.56 1.84 26.72
N VAL A 67 9.43 1.58 25.42
CA VAL A 67 10.32 2.07 24.38
C VAL A 67 9.46 2.66 23.27
N CYS A 68 9.61 3.96 23.02
CA CYS A 68 8.94 4.65 21.92
C CYS A 68 9.95 5.14 20.89
N ASP A 69 9.66 4.89 19.62
CA ASP A 69 10.38 5.39 18.46
C ASP A 69 9.50 6.39 17.69
N PHE A 70 9.95 7.64 17.68
CA PHE A 70 9.38 8.77 16.93
C PHE A 70 10.34 9.28 15.86
N SER A 71 11.42 8.54 15.58
CA SER A 71 12.43 8.94 14.59
C SER A 71 11.91 8.81 13.16
N SER A 72 10.99 7.88 12.93
CA SER A 72 10.35 7.68 11.63
C SER A 72 9.40 8.84 11.32
N ARG A 73 9.55 9.39 10.12
CA ARG A 73 8.64 10.43 9.61
C ARG A 73 7.25 9.90 9.28
N ARG A 74 7.12 8.59 9.18
CA ARG A 74 5.89 7.92 8.75
C ARG A 74 5.11 7.36 9.92
N THR A 75 5.81 6.83 10.92
CA THR A 75 5.25 6.03 12.02
C THR A 75 5.76 6.49 13.35
N ASP A 76 4.85 6.58 14.31
CA ASP A 76 5.18 6.57 15.72
C ASP A 76 4.90 5.17 16.26
N VAL A 77 5.88 4.53 16.90
CA VAL A 77 5.73 3.19 17.49
C VAL A 77 6.13 3.20 18.95
N CYS A 78 5.31 2.61 19.82
CA CYS A 78 5.64 2.42 21.23
C CYS A 78 5.43 0.97 21.64
N GLU A 79 6.47 0.33 22.14
CA GLU A 79 6.38 -0.94 22.85
C GLU A 79 6.29 -0.69 24.36
N ILE A 80 5.30 -1.28 25.00
CA ILE A 80 5.05 -1.20 26.44
C ILE A 80 5.01 -2.62 27.00
N ASN A 81 5.75 -2.88 28.07
CA ASN A 81 5.80 -4.15 28.79
C ASN A 81 5.36 -3.91 30.25
N GLY A 82 4.57 -4.82 30.82
CA GLY A 82 4.06 -4.73 32.19
C GLY A 82 2.54 -4.76 32.27
N ASP A 83 1.95 -4.15 33.32
CA ASP A 83 0.49 -4.05 33.47
C ASP A 83 -0.06 -2.95 32.57
N VAL A 84 -0.43 -3.32 31.33
CA VAL A 84 -1.05 -2.42 30.35
C VAL A 84 -2.57 -2.55 30.43
N ARG A 85 -3.24 -1.43 30.66
CA ARG A 85 -4.69 -1.32 30.81
C ARG A 85 -5.25 -0.38 29.74
N ILE A 86 -6.17 -0.89 28.93
CA ILE A 86 -6.74 -0.18 27.80
C ILE A 86 -8.21 0.06 28.06
N HIS A 87 -8.58 1.33 28.10
CA HIS A 87 -9.95 1.80 28.27
C HIS A 87 -10.56 2.05 26.90
N GLY A 88 -11.55 1.23 26.52
CA GLY A 88 -12.09 1.27 25.16
C GLY A 88 -12.77 2.59 24.80
N ASN A 89 -13.77 3.00 25.59
CA ASN A 89 -14.55 4.22 25.37
C ASN A 89 -13.73 5.52 25.33
N SER A 90 -12.55 5.56 25.97
CA SER A 90 -11.68 6.74 25.98
C SER A 90 -10.43 6.57 25.10
N SER A 91 -10.28 5.43 24.42
CA SER A 91 -9.07 5.04 23.68
C SER A 91 -7.78 5.32 24.46
N THR A 92 -7.84 5.16 25.79
CA THR A 92 -6.77 5.54 26.71
C THR A 92 -5.99 4.30 27.13
N ILE A 93 -4.67 4.36 27.02
CA ILE A 93 -3.77 3.31 27.44
C ILE A 93 -3.06 3.79 28.70
N GLN A 94 -3.30 3.10 29.81
CA GLN A 94 -2.60 3.27 31.07
C GLN A 94 -1.61 2.13 31.23
N PHE A 95 -0.41 2.43 31.72
CA PHE A 95 0.56 1.40 32.05
C PHE A 95 1.20 1.75 33.39
N ILE A 96 1.33 0.75 34.25
CA ILE A 96 1.88 0.95 35.60
C ILE A 96 3.35 0.53 35.58
N THR A 97 4.24 1.45 35.93
CA THR A 97 5.67 1.15 36.10
C THR A 97 6.01 1.04 37.59
N ALA A 98 6.80 0.03 37.96
CA ALA A 98 7.14 -0.25 39.37
C ALA A 98 8.00 0.84 40.05
N ASN A 99 8.39 1.91 39.33
CA ASN A 99 9.27 2.98 39.80
C ASN A 99 8.61 4.38 39.86
N SER A 100 7.28 4.50 39.76
CA SER A 100 6.60 5.80 39.83
C SER A 100 6.43 6.30 41.27
N LEU A 101 7.53 6.74 41.89
CA LEU A 101 7.51 7.69 43.03
C LEU A 101 7.54 9.16 42.55
N SER A 102 7.52 9.40 41.24
CA SER A 102 7.40 10.73 40.64
C SER A 102 6.06 10.86 39.90
N GLU A 103 5.22 11.75 40.40
CA GLU A 103 3.93 12.18 39.85
C GLU A 103 4.10 13.02 38.56
N GLU A 104 4.64 12.44 37.49
CA GLU A 104 4.55 13.07 36.17
C GLU A 104 3.61 12.28 35.27
N ASP A 105 2.37 12.76 35.16
CA ASP A 105 1.37 12.28 34.19
C ASP A 105 1.83 12.64 32.77
N HIS A 106 2.63 11.76 32.17
CA HIS A 106 3.05 11.91 30.78
C HIS A 106 1.98 11.39 29.83
N SER A 107 1.17 12.31 29.29
CA SER A 107 0.21 12.01 28.21
C SER A 107 0.83 12.28 26.84
N TRP A 108 0.84 11.27 25.97
CA TRP A 108 1.33 11.37 24.59
C TRP A 108 0.20 11.10 23.59
N ARG A 109 0.17 11.83 22.48
CA ARG A 109 -0.69 11.54 21.33
C ARG A 109 0.16 10.96 20.20
N ILE A 110 -0.02 9.67 19.94
CA ILE A 110 0.65 8.94 18.85
C ILE A 110 -0.15 9.16 17.57
N LYS A 111 0.49 9.52 16.45
CA LYS A 111 -0.17 9.62 15.15
C LYS A 111 -0.10 8.26 14.44
N PRO A 112 -1.21 7.56 14.25
CA PRO A 112 -1.14 6.15 13.92
C PRO A 112 -1.33 5.90 12.42
N HIS A 113 -0.30 6.12 11.61
CA HIS A 113 -0.18 5.58 10.23
C HIS A 113 1.30 5.19 10.03
N PRO A 114 1.73 4.28 9.12
CA PRO A 114 1.06 3.36 8.22
C PRO A 114 1.34 1.84 8.43
N ARG A 115 0.52 1.06 7.71
CA ARG A 115 0.48 -0.35 7.26
C ARG A 115 1.58 -1.37 7.63
N LYS A 116 1.08 -2.41 8.31
CA LYS A 116 1.47 -3.84 8.44
C LYS A 116 2.94 -4.22 8.19
N GLY A 117 3.62 -4.50 9.28
CA GLY A 117 4.88 -5.22 9.32
C GLY A 117 5.30 -5.42 10.76
N ASP A 118 4.58 -6.29 11.50
CA ASP A 118 5.08 -6.82 12.76
C ASP A 118 4.36 -8.10 13.16
N LYS A 119 5.13 -9.05 13.74
CA LYS A 119 4.77 -10.43 14.12
C LYS A 119 3.48 -10.98 13.48
N ILE A 120 3.66 -11.84 12.47
CA ILE A 120 2.77 -13.01 12.27
C ILE A 120 3.11 -14.01 13.38
N GLY A 121 2.87 -13.60 14.61
CA GLY A 121 2.68 -14.48 15.74
C GLY A 121 1.17 -14.66 15.82
N ILE A 122 0.73 -15.88 15.70
CA ILE A 122 -0.65 -16.33 15.94
C ILE A 122 -1.22 -15.79 17.29
N GLU A 123 -0.32 -15.31 18.17
CA GLU A 123 -0.52 -14.76 19.51
C GLU A 123 -0.74 -13.22 19.56
N VAL A 124 -1.44 -12.59 18.59
CA VAL A 124 -1.72 -11.13 18.62
C VAL A 124 -3.21 -10.84 18.68
N GLN A 125 -3.72 -10.07 19.64
CA GLN A 125 -5.08 -9.48 19.55
C GLN A 125 -5.00 -8.17 18.77
N PHE A 126 -5.93 -7.94 17.84
CA PHE A 126 -6.14 -6.59 17.29
C PHE A 126 -7.18 -5.83 18.12
N LEU A 127 -6.85 -4.59 18.46
CA LEU A 127 -7.81 -3.60 18.96
C LEU A 127 -7.87 -2.49 17.91
N ILE A 128 -9.07 -2.23 17.38
CA ILE A 128 -9.25 -1.27 16.28
C ILE A 128 -10.02 -0.07 16.81
N VAL A 129 -9.42 1.12 16.64
CA VAL A 129 -10.05 2.40 16.94
C VAL A 129 -10.65 2.98 15.67
N ASP A 130 -11.80 3.64 15.81
CA ASP A 130 -12.64 4.17 14.74
C ASP A 130 -13.06 3.10 13.72
N MET A 131 -13.46 1.91 14.20
CA MET A 131 -13.62 0.74 13.35
C MET A 131 -14.81 0.89 12.39
N LYS A 132 -14.51 1.05 11.09
CA LYS A 132 -15.53 1.05 10.04
C LYS A 132 -15.97 -0.37 9.69
N GLN A 133 -17.22 -0.69 9.97
CA GLN A 133 -17.79 -2.03 9.78
C GLN A 133 -17.70 -2.54 8.34
N TRP A 134 -17.88 -1.66 7.35
CA TRP A 134 -17.75 -2.03 5.93
C TRP A 134 -16.30 -2.40 5.57
N TRP A 135 -15.30 -1.70 6.13
CA TRP A 135 -13.88 -1.97 5.91
C TRP A 135 -13.49 -3.29 6.58
N PHE A 136 -13.90 -3.46 7.83
CA PHE A 136 -13.66 -4.69 8.57
C PHE A 136 -14.25 -5.89 7.82
N SER A 137 -15.51 -5.78 7.38
CA SER A 137 -16.18 -6.84 6.61
C SER A 137 -15.43 -7.16 5.31
N LYS A 138 -14.95 -6.14 4.60
CA LYS A 138 -14.20 -6.29 3.36
C LYS A 138 -12.87 -7.02 3.55
N TYR A 139 -12.11 -6.70 4.59
CA TYR A 139 -10.77 -7.26 4.82
C TYR A 139 -10.71 -8.38 5.86
N ARG A 140 -11.87 -8.84 6.36
CA ARG A 140 -12.00 -9.83 7.43
C ARG A 140 -11.18 -11.10 7.18
N LEU A 141 -11.16 -11.60 5.94
CA LEU A 141 -10.44 -12.82 5.59
C LEU A 141 -8.92 -12.68 5.82
N ILE A 142 -8.36 -11.52 5.46
CA ILE A 142 -6.93 -11.23 5.68
C ILE A 142 -6.65 -11.03 7.17
N LEU A 143 -7.50 -10.26 7.85
CA LEU A 143 -7.31 -9.95 9.26
C LEU A 143 -7.33 -11.22 10.12
N ASN A 144 -8.21 -12.16 9.81
CA ASN A 144 -8.31 -13.44 10.50
C ASN A 144 -7.07 -14.34 10.30
N GLN A 145 -6.29 -14.17 9.23
CA GLN A 145 -5.01 -14.90 9.08
C GLN A 145 -3.91 -14.35 9.99
N LEU A 146 -4.12 -13.18 10.58
CA LEU A 146 -3.10 -12.48 11.37
C LEU A 146 -3.30 -12.63 12.88
N THR A 147 -4.39 -13.26 13.31
CA THR A 147 -4.72 -13.41 14.72
C THR A 147 -5.54 -14.69 14.96
N ASN A 148 -5.26 -15.41 16.05
CA ASN A 148 -6.18 -16.43 16.58
C ASN A 148 -7.20 -15.86 17.57
N TYR A 149 -7.16 -14.56 17.82
CA TYR A 149 -7.97 -13.88 18.80
C TYR A 149 -9.04 -13.01 18.13
N LYS A 150 -9.98 -12.51 18.94
CA LYS A 150 -11.27 -12.01 18.44
C LYS A 150 -11.21 -10.78 17.54
N ILE A 151 -10.24 -9.88 17.48
CA ILE A 151 -10.43 -8.52 16.92
C ILE A 151 -11.56 -7.74 17.62
N ILE A 152 -11.18 -6.70 18.36
CA ILE A 152 -12.12 -5.91 19.17
C ILE A 152 -12.27 -4.52 18.57
N ASP A 153 -13.52 -4.12 18.37
CA ASP A 153 -13.94 -2.74 18.10
C ASP A 153 -13.79 -1.96 19.41
N LEU A 154 -12.71 -1.18 19.52
CA LEU A 154 -12.36 -0.52 20.78
C LEU A 154 -13.36 0.57 21.14
N ASP A 155 -13.98 1.21 20.15
CA ASP A 155 -14.98 2.27 20.33
C ASP A 155 -16.28 1.76 20.97
N LYS A 156 -16.49 0.44 20.97
CA LYS A 156 -17.67 -0.22 21.55
C LYS A 156 -17.34 -1.03 22.80
N GLU A 157 -16.10 -0.98 23.28
CA GLU A 157 -15.66 -1.76 24.43
C GLU A 157 -15.74 -0.93 25.72
N ASN A 158 -16.68 -1.31 26.58
CA ASN A 158 -16.89 -0.68 27.89
C ASN A 158 -15.97 -1.21 28.99
N ARG A 159 -15.26 -2.32 28.73
CA ARG A 159 -14.37 -2.95 29.71
C ARG A 159 -12.96 -2.40 29.61
N VAL A 160 -12.22 -2.50 30.71
CA VAL A 160 -10.77 -2.34 30.72
C VAL A 160 -10.14 -3.65 30.27
N LEU A 161 -9.37 -3.59 29.19
CA LEU A 161 -8.62 -4.73 28.67
C LEU A 161 -7.20 -4.71 29.25
N CYS A 162 -6.75 -5.84 29.81
CA CYS A 162 -5.45 -5.93 30.48
C CYS A 162 -4.51 -6.86 29.71
N TYR A 163 -3.31 -6.39 29.39
CA TYR A 163 -2.29 -7.13 28.65
C TYR A 163 -0.92 -7.00 29.32
N PRO A 164 -0.07 -8.05 29.24
CA PRO A 164 1.30 -8.00 29.75
C PRO A 164 2.28 -7.24 28.83
N LYS A 165 1.90 -7.03 27.56
CA LYS A 165 2.64 -6.27 26.55
C LYS A 165 1.67 -5.60 25.59
N ALA A 166 1.98 -4.38 25.16
CA ALA A 166 1.29 -3.67 24.10
C ALA A 166 2.26 -3.03 23.11
N THR A 167 1.96 -3.14 21.82
CA THR A 167 2.57 -2.34 20.76
C THR A 167 1.53 -1.37 20.23
N ILE A 168 1.84 -0.08 20.28
CA ILE A 168 0.99 1.00 19.80
C ILE A 168 1.63 1.61 18.56
N GLY A 169 0.84 1.73 17.49
CA GLY A 169 1.36 2.12 16.19
C GLY A 169 1.74 0.90 15.34
N LEU A 170 2.22 1.17 14.13
CA LEU A 170 2.66 0.17 13.16
C LEU A 170 4.06 0.56 12.71
N GLU A 171 4.94 -0.40 12.47
CA GLU A 171 6.26 -0.13 11.91
C GLU A 171 6.17 0.03 10.38
N PHE A 172 6.94 0.99 9.85
CA PHE A 172 7.14 1.17 8.43
C PHE A 172 8.64 1.10 8.13
N HIS A 173 9.01 0.24 7.19
CA HIS A 173 10.39 0.13 6.72
C HIS A 173 10.55 0.32 5.20
N VAL A 174 9.53 0.05 4.39
CA VAL A 174 9.63 0.12 2.92
C VAL A 174 8.24 0.29 2.27
N GLU A 175 8.19 0.87 1.08
CA GLU A 175 6.95 1.04 0.32
C GLU A 175 6.43 -0.29 -0.21
N MET A 176 5.16 -0.59 0.12
CA MET A 176 4.40 -1.77 -0.35
C MET A 176 5.18 -3.11 -0.34
N SER A 177 6.21 -3.21 0.48
CA SER A 177 7.08 -4.37 0.55
C SER A 177 7.40 -4.71 2.01
N ILE A 178 8.13 -5.80 2.23
CA ILE A 178 8.60 -6.31 3.51
C ILE A 178 10.10 -6.44 3.41
N ASP A 179 10.84 -5.69 4.24
CA ASP A 179 12.28 -5.87 4.39
C ASP A 179 12.52 -7.01 5.38
N PRO A 180 12.96 -8.20 4.92
CA PRO A 180 13.09 -9.34 5.81
C PRO A 180 14.07 -9.08 6.95
N SER A 181 15.11 -8.26 6.74
CA SER A 181 16.13 -7.95 7.76
C SER A 181 15.59 -7.18 8.96
N ARG A 182 14.46 -6.51 8.78
CA ARG A 182 13.75 -5.78 9.83
C ARG A 182 12.63 -6.59 10.47
N THR A 183 12.38 -7.80 9.98
CA THR A 183 11.36 -8.68 10.56
C THR A 183 11.94 -9.49 11.71
N PRO A 184 11.14 -9.81 12.75
CA PRO A 184 11.61 -10.66 13.85
C PRO A 184 12.17 -11.99 13.34
N LYS A 185 13.46 -12.24 13.64
CA LYS A 185 14.23 -13.44 13.20
C LYS A 185 14.39 -13.58 11.68
N ASN A 186 14.18 -12.52 10.90
CA ASN A 186 14.29 -12.51 9.45
C ASN A 186 13.38 -13.51 8.73
N ARG A 187 12.15 -13.70 9.21
CA ARG A 187 11.25 -14.80 8.80
C ARG A 187 10.06 -14.39 7.93
N CYS A 188 9.86 -13.11 7.66
CA CYS A 188 8.73 -12.66 6.86
C CYS A 188 9.23 -11.88 5.65
N SER A 189 8.64 -12.16 4.49
CA SER A 189 8.95 -11.53 3.22
C SER A 189 7.65 -11.22 2.46
N MET A 190 7.78 -10.51 1.35
CA MET A 190 6.63 -10.27 0.47
C MET A 190 6.10 -11.54 -0.19
N GLU A 191 6.95 -12.54 -0.39
CA GLU A 191 6.53 -13.87 -0.84
C GLU A 191 5.63 -14.55 0.21
N ASP A 192 5.98 -14.46 1.50
CA ASP A 192 5.17 -15.01 2.58
C ASP A 192 3.83 -14.28 2.70
N PHE A 193 3.84 -12.96 2.55
CA PHE A 193 2.62 -12.16 2.51
C PHE A 193 1.72 -12.54 1.34
N ALA A 194 2.28 -12.69 0.13
CA ALA A 194 1.53 -13.14 -1.04
C ALA A 194 0.95 -14.55 -0.81
N ARG A 195 1.72 -15.48 -0.25
CA ARG A 195 1.25 -16.84 0.09
C ARG A 195 0.10 -16.83 1.10
N MET A 196 0.17 -15.98 2.13
CA MET A 196 -0.91 -15.79 3.10
C MET A 196 -2.17 -15.22 2.43
N LEU A 197 -2.06 -14.23 1.54
CA LEU A 197 -3.21 -13.70 0.79
C LEU A 197 -3.85 -14.76 -0.09
N ARG A 198 -3.04 -15.55 -0.81
CA ARG A 198 -3.52 -16.66 -1.63
C ARG A 198 -4.32 -17.67 -0.82
N SER A 199 -3.83 -18.03 0.36
CA SER A 199 -4.57 -18.89 1.30
C SER A 199 -5.88 -18.24 1.76
N SER A 200 -5.85 -16.95 2.13
CA SER A 200 -7.02 -16.20 2.63
C SER A 200 -8.20 -16.21 1.67
N TYR A 201 -7.93 -16.18 0.36
CA TYR A 201 -8.95 -16.10 -0.69
C TYR A 201 -9.12 -17.40 -1.47
N SER A 202 -8.44 -18.47 -1.06
CA SER A 202 -8.44 -19.77 -1.75
C SER A 202 -8.10 -19.62 -3.24
N LEU A 203 -6.99 -18.94 -3.53
CA LEU A 203 -6.50 -18.70 -4.89
C LEU A 203 -5.77 -19.95 -5.40
N GLU A 204 -6.39 -20.65 -6.36
CA GLU A 204 -5.90 -21.94 -6.85
C GLU A 204 -4.66 -21.82 -7.73
N ARG A 205 -4.54 -20.75 -8.51
CA ARG A 205 -3.49 -20.65 -9.53
C ARG A 205 -2.20 -20.11 -8.95
N GLU A 206 -1.17 -20.94 -8.86
CA GLU A 206 0.13 -20.59 -8.27
C GLU A 206 1.04 -19.78 -9.20
N MET A 207 1.11 -20.16 -10.47
CA MET A 207 1.99 -19.54 -11.46
C MET A 207 1.23 -19.00 -12.66
N ALA A 208 1.75 -17.92 -13.24
CA ALA A 208 1.35 -17.42 -14.55
C ALA A 208 1.61 -18.46 -15.65
N ILE A 209 1.03 -18.23 -16.82
CA ILE A 209 1.14 -19.15 -17.94
C ILE A 209 2.59 -19.21 -18.41
N ARG A 210 3.04 -20.44 -18.68
CA ARG A 210 4.23 -20.68 -19.48
C ARG A 210 3.81 -20.87 -20.92
N LEU A 211 4.26 -19.99 -21.80
CA LEU A 211 4.01 -20.15 -23.23
C LEU A 211 5.02 -21.15 -23.80
N GLU A 212 4.51 -22.23 -24.37
CA GLU A 212 5.29 -23.24 -25.08
C GLU A 212 4.94 -23.19 -26.57
N GLU A 213 5.91 -23.46 -27.45
CA GLU A 213 5.76 -23.35 -28.91
C GLU A 213 4.58 -24.17 -29.48
N ASN A 214 4.14 -25.20 -28.75
CA ASN A 214 3.10 -26.15 -29.18
C ASN A 214 1.73 -25.96 -28.49
N ILE A 215 1.58 -24.97 -27.60
CA ILE A 215 0.33 -24.77 -26.83
C ILE A 215 -0.40 -23.51 -27.32
N VAL A 216 -1.61 -23.67 -27.86
CA VAL A 216 -2.47 -22.59 -28.38
C VAL A 216 -3.24 -21.86 -27.26
N LYS A 217 -2.62 -21.61 -26.10
CA LYS A 217 -3.25 -20.81 -25.04
C LYS A 217 -2.77 -19.37 -25.13
N LYS A 218 -3.73 -18.45 -25.22
CA LYS A 218 -3.47 -17.01 -25.18
C LYS A 218 -3.25 -16.54 -23.74
N PRO A 219 -2.19 -15.77 -23.46
CA PRO A 219 -2.02 -15.15 -22.14
C PRO A 219 -3.12 -14.11 -21.91
N ARG A 220 -3.65 -14.07 -20.68
CA ARG A 220 -4.71 -13.14 -20.28
C ARG A 220 -4.11 -11.84 -19.77
N LEU A 221 -4.46 -10.74 -20.43
CA LEU A 221 -4.03 -9.38 -20.07
C LEU A 221 -5.20 -8.62 -19.45
N MET A 222 -5.09 -8.22 -18.19
CA MET A 222 -6.01 -7.28 -17.58
C MET A 222 -5.51 -5.85 -17.81
N ILE A 223 -6.38 -4.97 -18.32
CA ILE A 223 -6.13 -3.53 -18.44
C ILE A 223 -7.02 -2.81 -17.44
N ILE A 224 -6.42 -2.16 -16.44
CA ILE A 224 -7.14 -1.31 -15.49
C ILE A 224 -7.48 0.02 -16.18
N ALA A 225 -8.76 0.24 -16.46
CA ALA A 225 -9.27 1.47 -17.05
C ALA A 225 -10.09 2.26 -16.02
N ARG A 226 -9.58 3.40 -15.59
CA ARG A 226 -10.32 4.37 -14.77
C ARG A 226 -11.24 5.24 -15.63
N LYS A 227 -12.28 5.78 -15.01
CA LYS A 227 -13.23 6.69 -15.67
C LYS A 227 -12.79 8.15 -15.72
N TRP A 228 -12.01 8.61 -14.73
CA TRP A 228 -11.82 10.05 -14.48
C TRP A 228 -10.36 10.51 -14.60
N SER A 229 -9.53 10.18 -13.61
CA SER A 229 -8.11 10.55 -13.55
C SER A 229 -7.21 9.33 -13.69
N ARG A 230 -6.01 9.53 -14.25
CA ARG A 230 -5.06 8.44 -14.57
C ARG A 230 -5.74 7.37 -15.43
N SER A 231 -6.58 7.80 -16.35
CA SER A 231 -7.29 6.93 -17.30
C SER A 231 -6.57 6.90 -18.64
N PHE A 232 -6.80 5.82 -19.38
CA PHE A 232 -6.47 5.77 -20.79
C PHE A 232 -7.60 6.38 -21.62
N THR A 233 -7.29 7.25 -22.58
CA THR A 233 -8.29 7.89 -23.45
C THR A 233 -8.54 7.11 -24.75
N ASN A 234 -7.67 6.17 -25.09
CA ASN A 234 -7.74 5.36 -26.31
C ASN A 234 -7.76 3.84 -26.04
N ILE A 235 -8.45 3.39 -24.98
CA ILE A 235 -8.57 1.98 -24.58
C ILE A 235 -8.87 1.03 -25.75
N GLY A 236 -9.78 1.41 -26.65
CA GLY A 236 -10.14 0.56 -27.78
C GLY A 236 -8.96 0.26 -28.73
N GLU A 237 -8.01 1.19 -28.89
CA GLU A 237 -6.79 0.95 -29.67
C GLU A 237 -5.82 0.03 -28.94
N ILE A 238 -5.68 0.22 -27.62
CA ILE A 238 -4.83 -0.61 -26.75
C ILE A 238 -5.30 -2.06 -26.77
N VAL A 239 -6.61 -2.30 -26.63
CA VAL A 239 -7.21 -3.63 -26.66
C VAL A 239 -6.96 -4.30 -28.02
N ARG A 240 -7.26 -3.62 -29.13
CA ARG A 240 -7.03 -4.17 -30.48
C ARG A 240 -5.58 -4.54 -30.73
N MET A 241 -4.64 -3.70 -30.26
CA MET A 241 -3.21 -4.01 -30.37
C MET A 241 -2.86 -5.25 -29.54
N ALA A 242 -3.31 -5.35 -28.29
CA ALA A 242 -3.02 -6.50 -27.43
C ALA A 242 -3.58 -7.81 -28.01
N GLU A 243 -4.83 -7.79 -28.48
CA GLU A 243 -5.46 -8.95 -29.13
C GLU A 243 -4.74 -9.34 -30.42
N GLY A 244 -4.33 -8.36 -31.23
CA GLY A 244 -3.54 -8.57 -32.44
C GLY A 244 -2.14 -9.15 -32.19
N LEU A 245 -1.61 -8.99 -30.97
CA LEU A 245 -0.36 -9.62 -30.52
C LEU A 245 -0.57 -11.01 -29.89
N GLY A 246 -1.82 -11.46 -29.74
CA GLY A 246 -2.14 -12.79 -29.21
C GLY A 246 -2.57 -12.84 -27.75
N PHE A 247 -2.78 -11.70 -27.09
CA PHE A 247 -3.38 -11.68 -25.74
C PHE A 247 -4.90 -11.91 -25.79
N GLU A 248 -5.44 -12.47 -24.71
CA GLU A 248 -6.86 -12.32 -24.36
C GLU A 248 -6.97 -11.06 -23.47
N ALA A 249 -7.35 -9.92 -24.04
CA ALA A 249 -7.39 -8.64 -23.33
C ALA A 249 -8.74 -8.43 -22.64
N VAL A 250 -8.73 -8.10 -21.35
CA VAL A 250 -9.93 -7.79 -20.56
C VAL A 250 -9.76 -6.42 -19.91
N VAL A 251 -10.72 -5.54 -20.13
CA VAL A 251 -10.76 -4.23 -19.49
C VAL A 251 -11.54 -4.33 -18.18
N ALA A 252 -10.94 -3.89 -17.09
CA ALA A 252 -11.57 -3.89 -15.78
C ALA A 252 -11.51 -2.50 -15.13
N GLU A 253 -12.59 -2.14 -14.45
CA GLU A 253 -12.59 -1.07 -13.47
C GLU A 253 -12.52 -1.70 -12.08
N CYS A 254 -11.64 -1.22 -11.21
CA CYS A 254 -11.56 -1.70 -9.84
C CYS A 254 -12.74 -1.14 -9.03
N ASP A 255 -13.91 -1.78 -9.09
CA ASP A 255 -15.07 -1.37 -8.30
C ASP A 255 -14.86 -1.68 -6.81
N VAL A 256 -14.96 -0.64 -5.98
CA VAL A 256 -14.82 -0.67 -4.53
C VAL A 256 -15.89 -1.54 -3.86
N LYS A 257 -17.07 -1.66 -4.49
CA LYS A 257 -18.23 -2.42 -4.00
C LYS A 257 -18.16 -3.92 -4.34
N SER A 258 -17.19 -4.33 -5.16
CA SER A 258 -17.04 -5.72 -5.55
C SER A 258 -16.71 -6.61 -4.35
N ASN A 259 -17.19 -7.86 -4.39
CA ASN A 259 -16.79 -8.89 -3.46
C ASN A 259 -15.29 -9.15 -3.62
N LEU A 260 -14.48 -8.78 -2.63
CA LEU A 260 -13.02 -8.87 -2.70
C LEU A 260 -12.54 -10.30 -2.98
N THR A 261 -13.28 -11.32 -2.56
CA THR A 261 -12.95 -12.73 -2.83
C THR A 261 -13.10 -13.04 -4.32
N GLU A 262 -14.21 -12.63 -4.93
CA GLU A 262 -14.48 -12.83 -6.36
C GLU A 262 -13.49 -12.03 -7.22
N PHE A 263 -13.20 -10.79 -6.80
CA PHE A 263 -12.21 -9.96 -7.44
C PHE A 263 -10.80 -10.57 -7.37
N ALA A 264 -10.39 -11.07 -6.19
CA ALA A 264 -9.09 -11.73 -6.03
C ALA A 264 -8.99 -12.99 -6.91
N LYS A 265 -10.05 -13.81 -6.98
CA LYS A 265 -10.11 -14.97 -7.88
C LYS A 265 -10.04 -14.58 -9.36
N THR A 266 -10.73 -13.51 -9.73
CA THR A 266 -10.67 -12.95 -11.09
C THR A 266 -9.26 -12.50 -11.42
N MET A 267 -8.62 -11.70 -10.57
CA MET A 267 -7.23 -11.24 -10.73
C MET A 267 -6.26 -12.42 -10.84
N ASN A 268 -6.43 -13.46 -10.04
CA ASN A 268 -5.58 -14.64 -10.04
C ASN A 268 -5.65 -15.43 -11.37
N SER A 269 -6.66 -15.18 -12.22
CA SER A 269 -6.77 -15.78 -13.55
C SER A 269 -5.92 -15.09 -14.64
N PHE A 270 -5.28 -13.95 -14.34
CA PHE A 270 -4.53 -13.18 -15.33
C PHE A 270 -3.03 -13.47 -15.29
N ASP A 271 -2.38 -13.30 -16.45
CA ASP A 271 -0.94 -13.46 -16.65
C ASP A 271 -0.21 -12.13 -16.66
N VAL A 272 -0.91 -11.09 -17.09
CA VAL A 272 -0.39 -9.74 -17.20
C VAL A 272 -1.42 -8.75 -16.65
N LEU A 273 -0.96 -7.82 -15.82
CA LEU A 273 -1.72 -6.68 -15.34
C LEU A 273 -1.12 -5.40 -15.89
N MET A 274 -1.93 -4.57 -16.54
CA MET A 274 -1.52 -3.29 -17.09
C MET A 274 -2.37 -2.15 -16.53
N GLY A 275 -1.74 -1.03 -16.20
CA GLY A 275 -2.47 0.17 -15.78
C GLY A 275 -1.58 1.40 -15.70
N VAL A 276 -2.20 2.58 -15.72
CA VAL A 276 -1.51 3.83 -15.41
C VAL A 276 -1.08 3.81 -13.93
N HIS A 277 0.05 4.44 -13.59
CA HIS A 277 0.47 4.62 -12.21
C HIS A 277 -0.68 5.21 -11.38
N GLY A 278 -1.03 4.55 -10.27
CA GLY A 278 -2.17 4.95 -9.44
C GLY A 278 -3.56 4.54 -9.99
N ALA A 279 -3.65 3.77 -11.07
CA ALA A 279 -4.93 3.31 -11.61
C ALA A 279 -5.63 2.26 -10.73
N GLY A 280 -4.91 1.61 -9.83
CA GLY A 280 -5.37 0.45 -9.05
C GLY A 280 -4.39 -0.73 -9.07
N LEU A 281 -3.11 -0.48 -9.40
CA LEU A 281 -2.08 -1.51 -9.52
C LEU A 281 -1.78 -2.25 -8.20
N THR A 282 -2.25 -1.76 -7.04
CA THR A 282 -2.12 -2.48 -5.76
C THR A 282 -2.76 -3.85 -5.75
N ASN A 283 -3.71 -4.08 -6.65
CA ASN A 283 -4.34 -5.38 -6.82
C ASN A 283 -3.38 -6.46 -7.37
N LEU A 284 -2.14 -6.09 -7.75
CA LEU A 284 -1.09 -7.02 -8.13
C LEU A 284 -0.82 -8.11 -7.07
N VAL A 285 -1.18 -7.86 -5.81
CA VAL A 285 -1.03 -8.82 -4.70
C VAL A 285 -1.85 -10.11 -4.89
N PHE A 286 -2.80 -10.12 -5.82
CA PHE A 286 -3.64 -11.28 -6.15
C PHE A 286 -3.17 -12.05 -7.39
N LEU A 287 -2.16 -11.54 -8.09
CA LEU A 287 -1.60 -12.22 -9.25
C LEU A 287 -0.88 -13.51 -8.84
N PRO A 288 -0.84 -14.52 -9.72
CA PRO A 288 0.02 -15.68 -9.52
C PRO A 288 1.51 -15.29 -9.70
N SER A 289 2.42 -16.07 -9.14
CA SER A 289 3.86 -15.86 -9.31
C SER A 289 4.24 -15.89 -10.80
N ASN A 290 5.31 -15.18 -11.17
CA ASN A 290 5.78 -14.98 -12.55
C ASN A 290 4.81 -14.21 -13.47
N ALA A 291 3.66 -13.76 -12.98
CA ALA A 291 2.82 -12.81 -13.71
C ALA A 291 3.55 -11.48 -13.90
N ILE A 292 3.15 -10.72 -14.91
CA ILE A 292 3.83 -9.49 -15.32
C ILE A 292 2.97 -8.28 -14.96
N VAL A 293 3.55 -7.32 -14.27
CA VAL A 293 2.96 -6.02 -14.01
C VAL A 293 3.55 -5.00 -14.98
N ILE A 294 2.71 -4.42 -15.84
CA ILE A 294 3.07 -3.35 -16.75
C ILE A 294 2.53 -2.03 -16.19
N GLN A 295 3.44 -1.15 -15.77
CA GLN A 295 3.10 0.16 -15.25
C GLN A 295 3.35 1.24 -16.31
N VAL A 296 2.29 1.94 -16.70
CA VAL A 296 2.36 3.14 -17.53
C VAL A 296 2.54 4.36 -16.63
N VAL A 297 3.69 5.00 -16.68
CA VAL A 297 4.09 6.09 -15.80
C VAL A 297 3.79 7.44 -16.47
N PRO A 298 2.93 8.28 -15.85
CA PRO A 298 2.64 9.61 -16.36
C PRO A 298 3.86 10.55 -16.33
N LEU A 299 3.74 11.71 -16.99
CA LEU A 299 4.75 12.78 -16.89
C LEU A 299 4.94 13.27 -15.45
N GLY A 300 5.97 14.07 -15.24
CA GLY A 300 6.26 14.69 -13.93
C GLY A 300 7.48 14.13 -13.21
N GLY A 301 8.33 13.36 -13.90
CA GLY A 301 9.51 12.73 -13.30
C GLY A 301 9.14 11.68 -12.26
N LEU A 302 8.06 10.93 -12.52
CA LEU A 302 7.50 9.94 -11.60
C LEU A 302 8.18 8.57 -11.69
N GLY A 303 9.15 8.36 -12.58
CA GLY A 303 9.79 7.07 -12.82
C GLY A 303 10.36 6.42 -11.56
N GLY A 304 11.17 7.15 -10.79
CA GLY A 304 11.74 6.64 -9.54
C GLY A 304 10.71 6.33 -8.46
N LEU A 305 9.67 7.17 -8.33
CA LEU A 305 8.58 6.93 -7.38
C LEU A 305 7.74 5.70 -7.78
N SER A 306 7.47 5.56 -9.08
CA SER A 306 6.74 4.42 -9.63
C SER A 306 7.47 3.10 -9.37
N TRP A 307 8.80 3.10 -9.53
CA TRP A 307 9.65 1.95 -9.22
C TRP A 307 9.56 1.53 -7.74
N GLU A 308 9.68 2.48 -6.80
CA GLU A 308 9.58 2.16 -5.37
C GLU A 308 8.17 1.69 -4.97
N ASP A 309 7.13 2.25 -5.59
CA ASP A 309 5.74 1.92 -5.26
C ASP A 309 5.28 0.57 -5.80
N PHE A 310 5.75 0.17 -6.99
CA PHE A 310 5.22 -1.01 -7.69
C PHE A 310 6.29 -1.87 -8.38
N GLY A 311 7.43 -1.31 -8.78
CA GLY A 311 8.52 -2.06 -9.39
C GLY A 311 9.17 -3.04 -8.42
N ARG A 312 9.82 -2.50 -7.38
CA ARG A 312 10.45 -3.30 -6.32
C ARG A 312 9.45 -4.24 -5.62
N PRO A 313 8.25 -3.78 -5.18
CA PRO A 313 7.23 -4.65 -4.60
C PRO A 313 6.82 -5.83 -5.49
N SER A 314 6.74 -5.63 -6.80
CA SER A 314 6.42 -6.72 -7.73
C SER A 314 7.50 -7.81 -7.68
N ILE A 315 8.78 -7.42 -7.73
CA ILE A 315 9.91 -8.36 -7.66
C ILE A 315 9.93 -9.10 -6.33
N ASP A 316 9.75 -8.38 -5.22
CA ASP A 316 9.73 -8.95 -3.87
C ASP A 316 8.57 -9.97 -3.70
N MET A 317 7.48 -9.81 -4.46
CA MET A 317 6.33 -10.75 -4.53
C MET A 317 6.48 -11.87 -5.56
N LYS A 318 7.66 -12.04 -6.19
CA LYS A 318 7.91 -13.01 -7.27
C LYS A 318 7.07 -12.76 -8.51
N LEU A 319 6.81 -11.50 -8.82
CA LEU A 319 6.23 -11.05 -10.07
C LEU A 319 7.34 -10.46 -10.96
N ARG A 320 7.04 -10.34 -12.25
CA ARG A 320 7.85 -9.62 -13.22
C ARG A 320 7.29 -8.23 -13.43
N TYR A 321 8.13 -7.28 -13.78
CA TYR A 321 7.74 -5.87 -13.87
C TYR A 321 8.30 -5.21 -15.13
N LEU A 322 7.46 -4.43 -15.79
CA LEU A 322 7.80 -3.60 -16.94
C LEU A 322 7.30 -2.17 -16.71
N GLN A 323 8.19 -1.20 -16.85
CA GLN A 323 7.86 0.24 -16.77
C GLN A 323 7.82 0.85 -18.17
N TYR A 324 6.81 1.66 -18.43
CA TYR A 324 6.72 2.48 -19.63
C TYR A 324 6.43 3.93 -19.24
N GLU A 325 7.40 4.81 -19.43
CA GLU A 325 7.23 6.25 -19.24
C GLU A 325 6.68 6.87 -20.53
N ILE A 326 5.59 7.61 -20.39
CA ILE A 326 4.93 8.25 -21.53
C ILE A 326 5.72 9.45 -22.04
N SER A 327 5.56 9.78 -23.32
CA SER A 327 6.07 11.04 -23.87
C SER A 327 5.10 12.21 -23.67
N GLU A 328 5.56 13.43 -23.99
CA GLU A 328 4.72 14.63 -23.99
C GLU A 328 3.44 14.46 -24.84
N ASP A 329 3.57 13.85 -26.03
CA ASP A 329 2.45 13.64 -26.98
C ASP A 329 1.43 12.59 -26.53
N GLU A 330 1.78 11.76 -25.54
CA GLU A 330 0.89 10.76 -24.95
C GLU A 330 0.11 11.30 -23.74
N SER A 331 0.39 12.54 -23.31
CA SER A 331 -0.27 13.18 -22.18
C SER A 331 -1.39 14.12 -22.63
N THR A 332 -2.55 14.06 -22.01
CA THR A 332 -3.64 15.04 -22.26
C THR A 332 -3.29 16.46 -21.83
N LEU A 333 -2.23 16.64 -21.03
CA LEU A 333 -1.76 17.96 -20.63
C LEU A 333 -1.39 18.84 -21.84
N ILE A 334 -1.08 18.23 -23.00
CA ILE A 334 -0.76 18.97 -24.23
C ILE A 334 -1.95 19.81 -24.74
N GLU A 335 -3.17 19.48 -24.31
CA GLU A 335 -4.39 20.22 -24.62
C GLU A 335 -4.63 21.37 -23.63
N GLU A 336 -4.03 21.31 -22.44
CA GLU A 336 -4.20 22.27 -21.35
C GLU A 336 -3.06 23.29 -21.24
N TYR A 337 -1.85 22.92 -21.64
CA TYR A 337 -0.65 23.72 -21.45
C TYR A 337 0.12 23.93 -22.76
N PRO A 338 0.69 25.14 -22.98
CA PRO A 338 1.63 25.38 -24.07
C PRO A 338 2.85 24.44 -24.02
N LYS A 339 3.43 24.10 -25.17
CA LYS A 339 4.57 23.16 -25.26
C LYS A 339 5.82 23.62 -24.51
N ASP A 340 6.01 24.92 -24.37
CA ASP A 340 7.12 25.55 -23.64
C ASP A 340 6.83 25.71 -22.13
N HIS A 341 5.65 25.32 -21.66
CA HIS A 341 5.25 25.45 -20.27
C HIS A 341 6.14 24.58 -19.34
N PRO A 342 6.45 25.02 -18.10
CA PRO A 342 7.26 24.25 -17.15
C PRO A 342 6.73 22.85 -16.83
N VAL A 343 5.43 22.60 -17.02
CA VAL A 343 4.83 21.25 -16.90
C VAL A 343 5.50 20.21 -17.80
N PHE A 344 6.03 20.64 -18.95
CA PHE A 344 6.81 19.78 -19.85
C PHE A 344 8.30 20.01 -19.72
N LYS A 345 8.74 21.27 -19.69
CA LYS A 345 10.17 21.62 -19.81
C LYS A 345 10.93 21.70 -18.50
N ASP A 346 10.25 21.96 -17.38
CA ASP A 346 10.84 21.91 -16.05
C ASP A 346 9.88 21.29 -15.01
N PRO A 347 9.57 19.98 -15.11
CA PRO A 347 8.72 19.31 -14.13
C PRO A 347 9.27 19.38 -12.69
N SER A 348 10.58 19.57 -12.55
CA SER A 348 11.23 19.73 -11.25
C SER A 348 10.79 21.01 -10.54
N SER A 349 10.54 22.10 -11.26
CA SER A 349 9.96 23.32 -10.68
C SER A 349 8.59 23.07 -10.07
N ILE A 350 7.74 22.28 -10.73
CA ILE A 350 6.42 21.89 -10.22
C ILE A 350 6.58 21.00 -8.99
N LYS A 351 7.49 20.02 -9.05
CA LYS A 351 7.80 19.17 -7.91
C LYS A 351 8.19 20.02 -6.71
N LYS A 352 9.09 21.01 -6.87
CA LYS A 352 9.56 21.91 -5.80
C LYS A 352 8.47 22.71 -5.08
N GLN A 353 7.32 22.92 -5.72
CA GLN A 353 6.16 23.56 -5.09
C GLN A 353 5.44 22.65 -4.08
N GLY A 354 5.81 21.37 -4.03
CA GLY A 354 5.30 20.39 -3.11
C GLY A 354 4.40 19.35 -3.77
N TRP A 355 4.07 18.32 -3.01
CA TRP A 355 3.25 17.19 -3.45
C TRP A 355 1.87 17.59 -3.98
N LEU A 356 1.22 18.60 -3.38
CA LEU A 356 -0.12 18.99 -3.80
C LEU A 356 -0.13 19.49 -5.25
N SER A 357 0.85 20.31 -5.64
CA SER A 357 1.00 20.79 -7.02
C SER A 357 1.31 19.65 -7.99
N LEU A 358 2.23 18.75 -7.61
CA LEU A 358 2.57 17.58 -8.42
C LEU A 358 1.36 16.66 -8.62
N ARG A 359 0.62 16.36 -7.55
CA ARG A 359 -0.59 15.53 -7.57
C ARG A 359 -1.65 16.14 -8.47
N GLU A 360 -1.91 17.43 -8.29
CA GLU A 360 -2.94 18.14 -9.05
C GLU A 360 -2.66 18.08 -10.57
N ILE A 361 -1.43 18.38 -10.97
CA ILE A 361 -1.07 18.44 -12.39
C ILE A 361 -0.93 17.02 -12.97
N TYR A 362 -0.06 16.20 -12.39
CA TYR A 362 0.36 14.95 -13.04
C TYR A 362 -0.47 13.72 -12.67
N LEU A 363 -1.23 13.76 -11.58
CA LEU A 363 -2.03 12.61 -11.12
C LEU A 363 -3.55 12.83 -11.18
N ILE A 364 -4.01 14.08 -11.31
CA ILE A 364 -5.44 14.42 -11.41
C ILE A 364 -5.80 14.88 -12.82
N LYS A 365 -5.18 15.96 -13.31
CA LYS A 365 -5.52 16.55 -14.62
C LYS A 365 -5.04 15.72 -15.79
N GLN A 366 -3.90 15.07 -15.63
CA GLN A 366 -3.32 14.22 -16.67
C GLN A 366 -4.06 12.88 -16.82
N ASN A 367 -4.40 12.58 -18.07
CA ASN A 367 -4.76 11.27 -18.58
C ASN A 367 -3.81 10.87 -19.72
N VAL A 368 -3.89 9.60 -20.14
CA VAL A 368 -2.92 9.01 -21.08
C VAL A 368 -3.60 8.62 -22.38
N LYS A 369 -3.13 9.20 -23.49
CA LYS A 369 -3.40 8.72 -24.84
C LYS A 369 -2.21 7.89 -25.31
N LEU A 370 -2.25 6.58 -25.08
CA LEU A 370 -1.09 5.71 -25.26
C LEU A 370 -0.72 5.59 -26.74
N ASP A 371 0.54 5.83 -27.10
CA ASP A 371 1.04 5.55 -28.44
C ASP A 371 1.23 4.05 -28.61
N VAL A 372 0.23 3.39 -29.20
CA VAL A 372 0.23 1.94 -29.42
C VAL A 372 1.41 1.47 -30.29
N LYS A 373 1.98 2.32 -31.16
CA LYS A 373 3.13 1.91 -31.98
C LYS A 373 4.40 1.81 -31.13
N ARG A 374 4.66 2.80 -30.27
CA ARG A 374 5.77 2.75 -29.32
C ARG A 374 5.56 1.69 -28.25
N PHE A 375 4.35 1.60 -27.72
CA PHE A 375 4.03 0.68 -26.63
C PHE A 375 4.02 -0.80 -27.05
N LYS A 376 3.83 -1.11 -28.35
CA LYS A 376 3.86 -2.48 -28.89
C LYS A 376 5.06 -3.29 -28.41
N GLY A 377 6.25 -2.67 -28.32
CA GLY A 377 7.46 -3.34 -27.85
C GLY A 377 7.37 -3.85 -26.41
N VAL A 378 6.62 -3.16 -25.54
CA VAL A 378 6.41 -3.56 -24.14
C VAL A 378 5.57 -4.84 -24.06
N LEU A 379 4.50 -4.94 -24.86
CA LEU A 379 3.67 -6.15 -24.90
C LEU A 379 4.41 -7.33 -25.53
N LEU A 380 5.25 -7.11 -26.54
CA LEU A 380 6.13 -8.14 -27.09
C LEU A 380 7.13 -8.63 -26.03
N LYS A 381 7.73 -7.71 -25.26
CA LYS A 381 8.61 -8.10 -24.16
C LYS A 381 7.87 -8.88 -23.07
N ALA A 382 6.61 -8.54 -22.80
CA ALA A 382 5.79 -9.30 -21.88
C ALA A 382 5.54 -10.74 -22.37
N LEU A 383 5.29 -10.95 -23.67
CA LEU A 383 5.18 -12.29 -24.24
C LEU A 383 6.48 -13.09 -24.11
N GLU A 384 7.62 -12.47 -24.43
CA GLU A 384 8.95 -13.09 -24.26
C GLU A 384 9.17 -13.56 -22.82
N LEU A 385 8.84 -12.71 -21.84
CA LEU A 385 8.94 -13.06 -20.43
C LEU A 385 8.02 -14.21 -20.02
N LEU A 386 6.90 -14.46 -20.70
CA LEU A 386 6.03 -15.62 -20.44
C LEU A 386 6.55 -16.92 -21.08
N HIS A 387 7.50 -16.82 -22.03
CA HIS A 387 8.23 -17.98 -22.55
C HIS A 387 9.39 -18.38 -21.61
N ASP A 388 10.10 -17.38 -21.10
CA ASP A 388 11.25 -17.56 -20.22
C ASP A 388 10.79 -17.79 -18.77
N HIS A 389 10.85 -19.02 -18.27
CA HIS A 389 10.68 -19.32 -16.84
C HIS A 389 12.01 -19.56 -16.16
#